data_AF-A0A2N0NJ05-F1
#
_entry.id   AF-A0A2N0NJ05-F1
#
_cell.length_a   1.000
_cell.length_b   1.000
_cell.length_c   1.000
_cell.angle_alpha   90.00
_cell.angle_beta   90.00
_cell.angle_gamma   90.00
#
_symmetry.space_group_name_H-M   'P 1'
#
loop_
_entity.id
_entity.type
_entity.pdbx_description
1 polymer ?
#
loop_
_entity_poly.entity_id
_entity_poly.type
_entity_poly.pdbx_seq_one_letter_code
_entity_poly.pdbx_strand_id
1 'polypeptide(L)'
;MLRALSDAVRVFDKENIELAALHSYKTAQVPVGGCSNVLVPRESVYQQQLAGTFTNWISSIGFEVMSQYHITKRKKHSYSDLVITVPSSWPGKPTVILELLATSTQKELDEHFERTLKYFQLLKRSLCIRDIWTVHFTCEDEPNHHWPTKEQRKKGLNAIMFWHNRDFTSVYMSACYNDENGNMIDITKEYIM
;
A
#
# COMPACT_ATOMS: atom_id res chain seq x y z
N MET A 1 7.60 9.17 -0.89
CA MET A 1 6.61 8.14 -1.28
C MET A 1 5.16 8.64 -1.23
N LEU A 2 4.70 9.27 -0.14
CA LEU A 2 3.31 9.76 0.03
C LEU A 2 2.70 10.44 -1.22
N ARG A 3 3.34 11.49 -1.76
CA ARG A 3 2.88 12.20 -2.96
C ARG A 3 2.76 11.28 -4.17
N ALA A 4 3.76 10.43 -4.40
CA ALA A 4 3.76 9.49 -5.52
C ALA A 4 2.60 8.49 -5.45
N LEU A 5 2.23 8.01 -4.26
CA LEU A 5 1.04 7.17 -4.07
C LEU A 5 -0.25 7.95 -4.34
N SER A 6 -0.36 9.17 -3.82
CA SER A 6 -1.52 10.05 -4.07
C SER A 6 -1.70 10.33 -5.57
N ASP A 7 -0.61 10.66 -6.27
CA ASP A 7 -0.62 10.91 -7.71
C ASP A 7 -0.95 9.64 -8.50
N ALA A 8 -0.42 8.48 -8.09
CA ALA A 8 -0.71 7.22 -8.77
C ALA A 8 -2.20 6.87 -8.70
N VAL A 9 -2.83 7.09 -7.54
CA VAL A 9 -4.26 6.83 -7.35
C VAL A 9 -5.15 7.70 -8.25
N ARG A 10 -4.73 8.92 -8.58
CA ARG A 10 -5.46 9.81 -9.49
C ARG A 10 -5.57 9.28 -10.92
N VAL A 11 -4.67 8.38 -11.33
CA VAL A 11 -4.61 7.85 -12.69
C VAL A 11 -5.07 6.41 -12.78
N PHE A 12 -5.62 5.83 -11.71
CA PHE A 12 -6.19 4.49 -11.75
C PHE A 12 -7.36 4.43 -12.74
N ASP A 13 -7.45 3.31 -13.45
CA ASP A 13 -8.57 3.01 -14.32
C ASP A 13 -9.82 2.71 -13.48
N LYS A 14 -10.72 3.69 -13.38
CA LYS A 14 -11.95 3.62 -12.58
C LYS A 14 -12.86 2.48 -13.03
N GLU A 15 -12.99 2.31 -14.34
CA GLU A 15 -13.82 1.25 -14.93
C GLU A 15 -13.24 -0.12 -14.56
N ASN A 16 -11.91 -0.26 -14.59
CA ASN A 16 -11.26 -1.49 -14.13
C ASN A 16 -11.48 -1.76 -12.63
N ILE A 17 -11.39 -0.73 -11.76
CA ILE A 17 -11.67 -0.90 -10.33
C ILE A 17 -13.12 -1.32 -10.10
N GLU A 18 -14.08 -0.66 -10.76
CA GLU A 18 -15.51 -0.97 -10.65
C GLU A 18 -15.79 -2.41 -11.12
N LEU A 19 -15.30 -2.78 -12.31
CA LEU A 19 -15.43 -4.14 -12.85
C LEU A 19 -14.77 -5.18 -11.95
N ALA A 20 -13.65 -4.85 -11.31
CA ALA A 20 -12.97 -5.76 -10.40
C ALA A 20 -13.80 -6.08 -9.15
N ALA A 21 -14.65 -5.15 -8.68
CA ALA A 21 -15.61 -5.45 -7.62
C ALA A 21 -16.65 -6.52 -8.01
N LEU A 22 -16.85 -6.76 -9.32
CA LEU A 22 -17.78 -7.76 -9.85
C LEU A 22 -17.09 -9.06 -10.28
N HIS A 23 -15.84 -8.99 -10.75
CA HIS A 23 -15.17 -10.12 -11.41
C HIS A 23 -13.86 -10.59 -10.75
N SER A 24 -13.21 -9.72 -9.97
CA SER A 24 -11.97 -10.02 -9.24
C SER A 24 -12.10 -9.53 -7.81
N TYR A 25 -13.12 -10.05 -7.13
CA TYR A 25 -13.59 -9.51 -5.87
C TYR A 25 -13.07 -10.29 -4.66
N LYS A 26 -13.24 -9.66 -3.51
CA LYS A 26 -13.35 -10.33 -2.22
C LYS A 26 -14.61 -9.87 -1.50
N THR A 27 -15.06 -10.67 -0.55
CA THR A 27 -16.19 -10.32 0.32
C THR A 27 -15.70 -9.50 1.50
N ALA A 28 -16.11 -8.23 1.58
CA ALA A 28 -15.76 -7.35 2.69
C ALA A 28 -16.31 -7.90 4.02
N GLN A 29 -15.45 -7.90 5.04
CA GLN A 29 -15.80 -8.30 6.41
C GLN A 29 -16.19 -7.09 7.28
N VAL A 30 -16.17 -5.89 6.69
CA VAL A 30 -16.59 -4.62 7.28
C VAL A 30 -17.80 -4.06 6.50
N PRO A 31 -18.61 -3.16 7.09
CA PRO A 31 -19.75 -2.55 6.40
C PRO A 31 -19.33 -1.72 5.19
N VAL A 32 -20.04 -1.91 4.08
CA VAL A 32 -19.89 -1.12 2.84
C VAL A 32 -21.28 -0.80 2.31
N GLY A 33 -21.61 0.47 2.13
CA GLY A 33 -22.95 0.93 1.74
C GLY A 33 -24.05 0.49 2.73
N GLY A 34 -23.74 0.43 4.02
CA GLY A 34 -24.64 -0.04 5.08
C GLY A 34 -24.88 -1.56 5.07
N CYS A 35 -24.18 -2.31 4.23
CA CYS A 35 -24.38 -3.75 4.05
C CYS A 35 -23.14 -4.54 4.48
N SER A 36 -23.34 -5.76 5.01
CA SER A 36 -22.27 -6.73 5.26
C SER A 36 -22.05 -7.63 4.05
N ASN A 37 -20.87 -8.25 3.95
CA ASN A 37 -20.53 -9.23 2.91
C ASN A 37 -20.63 -8.69 1.47
N VAL A 38 -20.35 -7.40 1.29
CA VAL A 38 -20.37 -6.76 -0.03
C VAL A 38 -19.13 -7.16 -0.84
N LEU A 39 -19.32 -7.32 -2.16
CA LEU A 39 -18.22 -7.56 -3.09
C LEU A 39 -17.43 -6.28 -3.32
N VAL A 40 -16.12 -6.35 -3.11
CA VAL A 40 -15.18 -5.23 -3.24
C VAL A 40 -13.95 -5.66 -4.02
N PRO A 41 -13.22 -4.73 -4.66
CA PRO A 41 -11.98 -5.07 -5.35
C PRO A 41 -10.97 -5.64 -4.36
N ARG A 42 -10.25 -6.69 -4.77
CA ARG A 42 -9.21 -7.32 -3.95
C ARG A 42 -7.85 -6.62 -4.11
N GLU A 43 -6.93 -6.94 -3.23
CA GLU A 43 -5.57 -6.37 -3.14
C GLU A 43 -4.83 -6.37 -4.49
N SER A 44 -4.91 -7.49 -5.23
CA SER A 44 -4.19 -7.66 -6.50
C SER A 44 -4.59 -6.66 -7.58
N VAL A 45 -5.80 -6.09 -7.51
CA VAL A 45 -6.28 -5.07 -8.44
C VAL A 45 -5.51 -3.77 -8.23
N TYR A 46 -5.46 -3.29 -6.98
CA TYR A 46 -4.70 -2.09 -6.63
C TYR A 46 -3.20 -2.30 -6.83
N GLN A 47 -2.69 -3.50 -6.55
CA GLN A 47 -1.31 -3.88 -6.83
C GLN A 47 -0.98 -3.76 -8.32
N GLN A 48 -1.86 -4.26 -9.20
CA GLN A 48 -1.69 -4.15 -10.65
C GLN A 48 -1.68 -2.69 -11.11
N GLN A 49 -2.62 -1.88 -10.61
CA GLN A 49 -2.72 -0.46 -10.94
C GLN A 49 -1.46 0.31 -10.49
N LEU A 50 -0.98 0.09 -9.25
CA LEU A 50 0.25 0.71 -8.75
C LEU A 50 1.49 0.23 -9.51
N ALA A 51 1.64 -1.07 -9.73
CA ALA A 51 2.78 -1.62 -10.45
C ALA A 51 2.86 -1.09 -11.89
N GLY A 52 1.75 -1.07 -12.61
CA GLY A 52 1.66 -0.52 -13.96
C GLY A 52 1.99 0.97 -13.99
N THR A 53 1.38 1.74 -13.10
CA THR A 53 1.60 3.19 -13.00
C THR A 53 3.06 3.53 -12.73
N PHE A 54 3.66 2.93 -11.70
CA PHE A 54 5.06 3.19 -11.38
C PHE A 54 6.00 2.67 -12.48
N THR A 55 5.74 1.49 -13.05
CA THR A 55 6.56 1.01 -14.18
C THR A 55 6.57 2.01 -15.32
N ASN A 56 5.41 2.55 -15.70
CA ASN A 56 5.31 3.55 -16.76
C ASN A 56 6.04 4.86 -16.43
N TRP A 57 6.04 5.28 -15.16
CA TRP A 57 6.64 6.55 -14.75
C TRP A 57 8.16 6.51 -14.59
N ILE A 58 8.70 5.43 -14.01
CA ILE A 58 10.08 5.42 -13.52
C ILE A 58 10.99 4.36 -14.16
N SER A 59 10.45 3.44 -14.97
CA SER A 59 11.30 2.43 -15.64
C SER A 59 12.27 3.05 -16.66
N SER A 60 11.85 4.09 -17.38
CA SER A 60 12.68 4.76 -18.40
C SER A 60 13.92 5.45 -17.84
N ILE A 61 13.90 5.80 -16.55
CA ILE A 61 15.04 6.37 -15.82
C ILE A 61 15.80 5.31 -14.99
N GLY A 62 15.50 4.02 -15.22
CA GLY A 62 16.23 2.87 -14.70
C GLY A 62 15.69 2.26 -13.41
N PHE A 63 14.62 2.79 -12.82
CA PHE A 63 14.06 2.16 -11.61
C PHE A 63 13.42 0.81 -11.96
N GLU A 64 13.59 -0.16 -11.07
CA GLU A 64 12.97 -1.47 -11.17
C GLU A 64 11.76 -1.50 -10.24
N VAL A 65 10.60 -1.84 -10.79
CA VAL A 65 9.35 -2.04 -10.07
C VAL A 65 9.03 -3.53 -10.11
N MET A 66 9.07 -4.17 -8.94
CA MET A 66 8.85 -5.61 -8.80
C MET A 66 7.55 -5.86 -8.03
N SER A 67 6.55 -6.33 -8.77
CA SER A 67 5.31 -6.87 -8.20
C SER A 67 5.57 -8.28 -7.68
N GLN A 68 5.11 -8.60 -6.46
CA GLN A 68 5.35 -9.89 -5.78
C GLN A 68 6.84 -10.20 -5.59
N TYR A 69 7.56 -9.33 -4.89
CA TYR A 69 8.98 -9.53 -4.61
C TYR A 69 9.21 -10.74 -3.70
N HIS A 70 9.96 -11.73 -4.19
CA HIS A 70 10.19 -12.99 -3.48
C HIS A 70 11.16 -12.85 -2.30
N ILE A 71 10.71 -13.24 -1.12
CA ILE A 71 11.49 -13.23 0.13
C ILE A 71 11.63 -14.68 0.62
N THR A 72 12.87 -15.16 0.72
CA THR A 72 13.17 -16.51 1.22
C THR A 72 13.89 -16.46 2.56
N LYS A 73 13.39 -17.20 3.56
CA LYS A 73 14.10 -17.43 4.82
C LYS A 73 13.95 -18.88 5.26
N ARG A 74 15.06 -19.60 5.40
CA ARG A 74 15.10 -21.00 5.90
C ARG A 74 14.04 -21.89 5.20
N LYS A 75 14.02 -21.88 3.87
CA LYS A 75 13.06 -22.61 2.99
C LYS A 75 11.59 -22.18 3.08
N LYS A 76 11.26 -21.13 3.84
CA LYS A 76 9.93 -20.50 3.78
C LYS A 76 9.94 -19.41 2.71
N HIS A 77 8.93 -19.45 1.84
CA HIS A 77 8.70 -18.48 0.79
C HIS A 77 7.62 -17.50 1.27
N SER A 78 7.85 -16.22 1.03
CA SER A 78 6.91 -15.13 1.24
C SER A 78 7.09 -14.11 0.12
N TYR A 79 6.10 -13.26 -0.10
CA TYR A 79 6.14 -12.27 -1.17
C TYR A 79 5.70 -10.94 -0.61
N SER A 80 6.45 -9.88 -0.91
CA SER A 80 5.98 -8.52 -0.67
C SER A 80 5.25 -8.01 -1.90
N ASP A 81 4.18 -7.25 -1.70
CA ASP A 81 3.26 -6.90 -2.78
C ASP A 81 3.92 -6.03 -3.85
N LEU A 82 4.66 -5.00 -3.45
CA LEU A 82 5.42 -4.16 -4.38
C LEU A 82 6.76 -3.69 -3.78
N VAL A 83 7.83 -3.86 -4.55
CA VAL A 83 9.16 -3.33 -4.23
C VAL A 83 9.62 -2.42 -5.36
N ILE A 84 10.06 -1.22 -5.02
CA ILE A 84 10.66 -0.26 -5.95
C ILE A 84 12.12 -0.09 -5.57
N THR A 85 13.04 -0.34 -6.50
CA THR A 85 14.47 -0.14 -6.29
C THR A 85 15.08 0.64 -7.46
N VAL A 86 16.17 1.35 -7.19
CA VAL A 86 16.98 1.97 -8.24
C VAL A 86 17.92 0.94 -8.91
N PRO A 87 18.53 1.26 -10.07
CA PRO A 87 19.51 0.39 -10.71
C PRO A 87 20.58 -0.12 -9.76
N SER A 88 21.03 -1.35 -10.01
CA SER A 88 22.12 -1.96 -9.26
C SER A 88 23.48 -1.24 -9.40
N SER A 89 23.60 -0.31 -10.34
CA SER A 89 24.77 0.54 -10.54
C SER A 89 24.79 1.79 -9.66
N TRP A 90 23.68 2.17 -9.02
CA TRP A 90 23.60 3.39 -8.22
C TRP A 90 24.10 3.16 -6.77
N PRO A 91 24.98 4.04 -6.24
CA PRO A 91 25.39 3.97 -4.84
C PRO A 91 24.19 4.13 -3.90
N GLY A 92 24.14 3.32 -2.83
CA GLY A 92 23.12 3.46 -1.78
C GLY A 92 21.70 2.99 -2.14
N LYS A 93 21.53 2.27 -3.26
CA LYS A 93 20.29 1.68 -3.81
C LYS A 93 19.01 1.82 -2.97
N PRO A 94 18.38 3.01 -2.88
CA PRO A 94 17.20 3.17 -2.05
C PRO A 94 16.09 2.24 -2.55
N THR A 95 15.54 1.46 -1.63
CA THR A 95 14.44 0.55 -1.87
C THR A 95 13.22 1.01 -1.08
N VAL A 96 12.05 0.94 -1.70
CA VAL A 96 10.76 1.10 -1.02
C VAL A 96 10.01 -0.22 -1.04
N ILE A 97 9.42 -0.59 0.10
CA ILE A 97 8.56 -1.76 0.24
C ILE A 97 7.14 -1.28 0.52
N LEU A 98 6.17 -1.74 -0.29
CA LEU A 98 4.75 -1.49 -0.08
C LEU A 98 4.04 -2.83 0.18
N GLU A 99 3.32 -2.91 1.28
CA GLU A 99 2.37 -3.98 1.59
C GLU A 99 0.95 -3.44 1.43
N LEU A 100 0.13 -4.12 0.64
CA LEU A 100 -1.18 -3.64 0.22
C LEU A 100 -2.31 -4.43 0.90
N LEU A 101 -3.38 -3.71 1.22
CA LEU A 101 -4.64 -4.23 1.75
C LEU A 101 -5.79 -3.63 0.94
N ALA A 102 -6.90 -4.37 0.86
CA ALA A 102 -8.15 -3.88 0.32
C ALA A 102 -9.25 -4.05 1.40
N THR A 103 -10.09 -3.09 1.71
CA THR A 103 -11.29 -3.19 2.57
C THR A 103 -11.16 -4.27 3.69
N SER A 104 -10.16 -4.07 4.54
CA SER A 104 -9.69 -5.02 5.55
C SER A 104 -10.18 -4.64 6.95
N THR A 105 -10.29 -5.64 7.81
CA THR A 105 -10.55 -5.48 9.24
C THR A 105 -9.33 -4.91 9.97
N GLN A 106 -9.54 -4.38 11.18
CA GLN A 106 -8.44 -3.93 12.05
C GLN A 106 -7.42 -5.04 12.36
N LYS A 107 -7.91 -6.27 12.55
CA LYS A 107 -7.03 -7.43 12.78
C LYS A 107 -6.11 -7.68 11.58
N GLU A 108 -6.64 -7.62 10.37
CA GLU A 108 -5.84 -7.79 9.15
C GLU A 108 -4.83 -6.64 8.98
N LEU A 109 -5.24 -5.40 9.30
CA LEU A 109 -4.32 -4.25 9.35
C LEU A 109 -3.14 -4.50 10.30
N ASP A 110 -3.41 -4.95 11.53
CA ASP A 110 -2.36 -5.29 12.51
C ASP A 110 -1.41 -6.38 12.00
N GLU A 111 -1.96 -7.42 11.39
CA GLU A 111 -1.16 -8.49 10.78
C GLU A 111 -0.25 -7.97 9.67
N HIS A 112 -0.74 -7.02 8.86
CA HIS A 112 0.06 -6.40 7.80
C HIS A 112 1.08 -5.38 8.32
N PHE A 113 0.81 -4.66 9.40
CA PHE A 113 1.81 -3.80 10.05
C PHE A 113 3.01 -4.63 10.52
N GLU A 114 2.75 -5.74 11.21
CA GLU A 114 3.80 -6.66 11.64
C GLU A 114 4.51 -7.33 10.47
N ARG A 115 3.77 -7.68 9.41
CA ARG A 115 4.35 -8.27 8.19
C ARG A 115 5.28 -7.31 7.46
N THR A 116 4.89 -6.05 7.30
CA THR A 116 5.70 -5.00 6.68
C THR A 116 7.02 -4.82 7.43
N LEU A 117 6.94 -4.72 8.77
CA LEU A 117 8.13 -4.66 9.64
C LEU A 117 9.00 -5.91 9.53
N LYS A 118 8.39 -7.10 9.48
CA LYS A 118 9.12 -8.35 9.29
C LYS A 118 9.87 -8.35 7.96
N TYR A 119 9.25 -7.94 6.86
CA TYR A 119 9.91 -7.88 5.55
C TYR A 119 11.06 -6.88 5.54
N PHE A 120 10.88 -5.71 6.14
CA PHE A 120 11.97 -4.77 6.39
C PHE A 120 13.15 -5.44 7.10
N GLN A 121 12.90 -6.13 8.22
CA GLN A 121 13.98 -6.80 8.98
C GLN A 121 14.70 -7.90 8.19
N LEU A 122 14.00 -8.61 7.30
CA LEU A 122 14.59 -9.65 6.46
C LEU A 122 15.45 -9.08 5.33
N LEU A 123 15.02 -7.96 4.76
CA LEU A 123 15.62 -7.39 3.55
C LEU A 123 16.64 -6.29 3.83
N LYS A 124 16.63 -5.65 5.01
CA LYS A 124 17.52 -4.51 5.33
C LYS A 124 19.03 -4.80 5.27
N ARG A 125 19.43 -6.07 5.24
CA ARG A 125 20.84 -6.48 5.08
C ARG A 125 21.26 -6.59 3.62
N SER A 126 20.31 -6.84 2.72
CA SER A 126 20.56 -7.02 1.28
C SER A 126 20.14 -5.81 0.45
N LEU A 127 19.19 -5.02 0.95
CA LEU A 127 18.62 -3.85 0.28
C LEU A 127 18.83 -2.61 1.16
N CYS A 128 19.09 -1.46 0.54
CA CYS A 128 19.12 -0.18 1.26
C CYS A 128 17.69 0.36 1.36
N ILE A 129 16.91 -0.17 2.30
CA ILE A 129 15.50 0.18 2.44
C ILE A 129 15.39 1.58 3.03
N ARG A 130 14.81 2.50 2.26
CA ARG A 130 14.57 3.89 2.66
C ARG A 130 13.21 4.05 3.31
N ASP A 131 12.18 3.45 2.71
CA ASP A 131 10.80 3.61 3.13
C ASP A 131 10.09 2.25 3.16
N ILE A 132 9.24 2.06 4.17
CA ILE A 132 8.29 0.95 4.21
C ILE A 132 6.89 1.51 4.48
N TRP A 133 5.91 1.01 3.73
CA TRP A 133 4.54 1.50 3.80
C TRP A 133 3.56 0.34 3.82
N THR A 134 2.57 0.44 4.70
CA THR A 134 1.30 -0.28 4.55
C THR A 134 0.32 0.63 3.81
N VAL A 135 -0.23 0.14 2.70
CA VAL A 135 -1.13 0.87 1.81
C VAL A 135 -2.50 0.21 1.84
N HIS A 136 -3.49 0.87 2.43
CA HIS A 136 -4.84 0.34 2.59
C HIS A 136 -5.80 1.04 1.65
N PHE A 137 -6.32 0.33 0.66
CA PHE A 137 -7.48 0.80 -0.12
C PHE A 137 -8.76 0.31 0.56
N THR A 138 -9.76 1.14 0.76
CA THR A 138 -10.98 0.72 1.48
C THR A 138 -12.25 1.34 0.91
N CYS A 139 -13.32 0.54 0.87
CA CYS A 139 -14.69 0.99 0.62
C CYS A 139 -15.54 1.02 1.89
N GLU A 140 -14.95 0.82 3.07
CA GLU A 140 -15.68 0.82 4.35
C GLU A 140 -16.42 2.15 4.55
N ASP A 141 -17.63 2.11 5.10
CA ASP A 141 -18.48 3.31 5.24
C ASP A 141 -17.86 4.38 6.14
N GLU A 142 -17.36 3.93 7.29
CA GLU A 142 -16.71 4.76 8.31
C GLU A 142 -15.38 4.11 8.67
N PRO A 143 -14.38 4.17 7.77
CA PRO A 143 -13.13 3.47 8.00
C PRO A 143 -12.49 4.03 9.26
N ASN A 144 -12.29 3.16 10.25
CA ASN A 144 -11.56 3.54 11.44
C ASN A 144 -10.12 3.83 11.02
N HIS A 145 -9.59 4.98 11.42
CA HIS A 145 -8.20 5.38 11.23
C HIS A 145 -7.26 4.55 12.12
N HIS A 146 -7.27 3.24 11.90
CA HIS A 146 -6.48 2.27 12.63
C HIS A 146 -5.04 2.31 12.13
N TRP A 147 -4.20 3.03 12.89
CA TRP A 147 -2.83 3.33 12.51
C TRP A 147 -1.79 2.44 13.20
N PRO A 148 -0.58 2.33 12.63
CA PRO A 148 0.56 1.77 13.34
C PRO A 148 0.76 2.44 14.71
N THR A 149 1.07 1.63 15.71
CA THR A 149 1.41 2.11 17.05
C THR A 149 2.65 3.01 17.01
N LYS A 150 2.83 3.86 18.03
CA LYS A 150 4.03 4.71 18.17
C LYS A 150 5.33 3.90 18.10
N GLU A 151 5.36 2.70 18.64
CA GLU A 151 6.54 1.82 18.60
C GLU A 151 6.80 1.23 17.21
N GLN A 152 5.76 0.92 16.44
CA GLN A 152 5.91 0.53 15.04
C GLN A 152 6.36 1.71 14.17
N ARG A 153 5.84 2.93 14.42
CA ARG A 153 6.29 4.16 13.74
C ARG A 153 7.75 4.49 14.03
N LYS A 154 8.22 4.32 15.27
CA LYS A 154 9.64 4.48 15.62
C LYS A 154 10.56 3.52 14.87
N LYS A 155 10.04 2.36 14.46
CA LYS A 155 10.77 1.40 13.61
C LYS A 155 10.73 1.77 12.11
N GLY A 156 10.12 2.89 11.75
CA GLY A 156 10.02 3.41 10.39
C GLY A 156 8.76 2.98 9.63
N LEU A 157 7.78 2.32 10.28
CA LEU A 157 6.55 1.94 9.60
C LEU A 157 5.66 3.15 9.33
N ASN A 158 5.41 3.41 8.05
CA ASN A 158 4.44 4.38 7.58
C ASN A 158 3.15 3.67 7.13
N ALA A 159 2.02 4.37 7.18
CA ALA A 159 0.76 3.89 6.68
C ALA A 159 0.01 4.98 5.90
N ILE A 160 -0.69 4.56 4.86
CA ILE A 160 -1.63 5.40 4.12
C ILE A 160 -2.90 4.60 3.85
N MET A 161 -4.05 5.25 4.03
CA MET A 161 -5.36 4.75 3.71
C MET A 161 -5.94 5.58 2.57
N PHE A 162 -6.41 4.93 1.52
CA PHE A 162 -7.22 5.50 0.46
C PHE A 162 -8.64 4.97 0.61
N TRP A 163 -9.55 5.81 1.06
CA TRP A 163 -10.96 5.49 0.95
C TRP A 163 -11.46 5.84 -0.44
N HIS A 164 -12.35 5.03 -0.99
CA HIS A 164 -13.08 5.37 -2.20
C HIS A 164 -14.49 4.79 -2.21
N ASN A 165 -15.38 5.43 -2.95
CA ASN A 165 -16.69 4.86 -3.26
C ASN A 165 -16.58 3.74 -4.31
N ARG A 166 -17.66 2.98 -4.50
CA ARG A 166 -17.64 1.73 -5.27
C ARG A 166 -17.31 1.89 -6.76
N ASP A 167 -17.65 3.02 -7.35
CA ASP A 167 -17.37 3.36 -8.76
C ASP A 167 -16.04 4.13 -8.92
N PHE A 168 -15.27 4.26 -7.83
CA PHE A 168 -13.98 4.96 -7.80
C PHE A 168 -14.05 6.39 -8.34
N THR A 169 -15.17 7.10 -8.15
CA THR A 169 -15.34 8.49 -8.58
C THR A 169 -14.96 9.51 -7.51
N SER A 170 -15.00 9.12 -6.23
CA SER A 170 -14.56 9.94 -5.10
C SER A 170 -13.53 9.17 -4.28
N VAL A 171 -12.40 9.82 -4.02
CA VAL A 171 -11.29 9.25 -3.27
C VAL A 171 -10.75 10.28 -2.30
N TYR A 172 -10.55 9.88 -1.04
CA TYR A 172 -9.74 10.66 -0.11
C TYR A 172 -8.64 9.80 0.49
N MET A 173 -7.54 10.46 0.89
CA MET A 173 -6.49 9.84 1.66
C MET A 173 -6.46 10.31 3.11
N SER A 174 -6.01 9.40 3.96
CA SER A 174 -5.55 9.65 5.31
C SER A 174 -4.19 8.96 5.46
N ALA A 175 -3.26 9.53 6.20
CA ALA A 175 -1.92 8.96 6.32
C ALA A 175 -1.31 9.21 7.69
N CYS A 176 -0.38 8.35 8.07
CA CYS A 176 0.37 8.39 9.31
C CYS A 176 1.81 7.97 8.99
N TYR A 177 2.74 8.91 8.99
CA TYR A 177 4.12 8.68 8.52
C TYR A 177 5.14 9.48 9.33
N ASN A 178 6.43 9.18 9.13
CA ASN A 178 7.52 10.01 9.64
C ASN A 178 8.08 10.88 8.51
N ASP A 179 8.25 12.17 8.76
CA ASP A 179 8.93 13.06 7.81
C ASP A 179 10.45 12.81 7.77
N GLU A 180 11.16 13.55 6.92
CA GLU A 180 12.61 13.41 6.76
C GLU A 180 13.41 13.77 8.03
N ASN A 181 12.79 14.49 8.97
CA ASN A 181 13.37 14.85 10.26
C ASN A 181 13.00 13.84 11.36
N GLY A 182 12.20 12.81 11.05
CA GLY A 182 11.69 11.84 12.00
C GLY A 182 10.48 12.31 12.82
N ASN A 183 9.86 13.43 12.44
CA ASN A 183 8.63 13.90 13.08
C ASN A 183 7.45 13.03 12.64
N MET A 184 6.60 12.68 13.59
CA MET A 184 5.36 11.96 13.34
C MET A 184 4.31 12.91 12.76
N ILE A 185 3.92 12.69 11.50
CA ILE A 185 2.91 13.46 10.78
C ILE A 185 1.67 12.61 10.55
N ASP A 186 0.50 13.19 10.76
CA ASP A 186 -0.79 12.58 10.50
C ASP A 186 -1.62 13.48 9.56
N ILE A 187 -2.25 12.88 8.56
CA ILE A 187 -3.20 13.51 7.64
C ILE A 187 -4.55 12.82 7.85
N THR A 188 -5.55 13.57 8.28
CA THR A 188 -6.85 12.97 8.65
C THR A 188 -7.75 12.74 7.45
N LYS A 189 -7.84 13.68 6.51
CA LYS A 189 -8.70 13.54 5.32
C LYS A 189 -8.32 14.58 4.26
N GLU A 190 -7.68 14.14 3.19
CA GLU A 190 -7.36 14.96 2.02
C GLU A 190 -8.02 14.35 0.78
N TYR A 191 -8.93 15.09 0.13
CA TYR A 191 -9.57 14.64 -1.11
C TYR A 191 -8.56 14.65 -2.25
N ILE A 192 -8.49 13.53 -2.94
CA ILE A 192 -7.58 13.33 -4.08
C ILE A 192 -8.34 13.47 -5.39
N MET A 193 -9.61 13.06 -5.39
CA MET A 193 -10.54 13.07 -6.51
C MET A 193 -11.99 13.12 -6.04
#